data_AF-N1QA93-F1
#
_entry.id   AF-N1QA93-F1
#
_cell.length_a   1.000
_cell.length_b   1.000
_cell.length_c   1.000
_cell.angle_alpha   90.00
_cell.angle_beta   90.00
_cell.angle_gamma   90.00
#
_symmetry.space_group_name_H-M   'P 1'
#
loop_
_entity.id
_entity.type
_entity.pdbx_description
1 polymer ?
#
loop_
_entity_poly.entity_id
_entity_poly.type
_entity_poly.pdbx_seq_one_letter_code
_entity_poly.pdbx_strand_id
1 'polypeptide(L)'
;MGNSGSKNKVSDQDRAILDLKIQRDKLHQYQKRITTITSRETEIAKECLRSGNKQKALLALRRKKYQESLLAKTDQQLAQLQALTSDVEFALVQKDVLFGLQQGTAVLKEIHKEMGGLDKVEMILEESAEAQAYQKEINDMLAGKMSNEDEDEVEDELEAMEQEALRAQGVQNLPDAPRITTGELPDAPQESPAEKIKRRRE
;
A
#
# COMPACT_ATOMS: atom_id res chain seq x y z
N MET A 1 40.81 22.71 17.83
CA MET A 1 40.63 21.35 18.41
C MET A 1 39.70 20.60 17.48
N GLY A 2 40.19 19.70 16.64
CA GLY A 2 40.36 18.30 17.00
C GLY A 2 39.37 17.48 16.18
N ASN A 3 39.58 17.47 14.86
CA ASN A 3 38.83 16.69 13.87
C ASN A 3 38.99 15.21 14.20
N SER A 4 38.07 14.69 15.01
CA SER A 4 38.06 13.30 15.43
C SER A 4 37.58 12.48 14.25
N GLY A 5 38.54 11.93 13.50
CA GLY A 5 38.29 11.11 12.32
C GLY A 5 37.25 10.04 12.61
N SER A 6 36.10 10.14 11.97
CA SER A 6 35.12 9.07 11.84
C SER A 6 35.81 7.92 11.11
N LYS A 7 36.48 7.04 11.86
CA LYS A 7 36.88 5.74 11.34
C LYS A 7 35.58 5.04 10.99
N ASN A 8 35.26 4.98 9.69
CA ASN A 8 34.28 4.06 9.12
C ASN A 8 34.68 2.65 9.56
N LYS A 9 34.22 2.23 10.74
CA LYS A 9 34.45 0.89 11.25
C LYS A 9 33.49 0.01 10.51
N VAL A 10 34.03 -0.75 9.56
CA VAL A 10 33.33 -1.85 8.89
C VAL A 10 32.64 -2.68 9.97
N SER A 11 31.31 -2.72 9.94
CA SER A 11 30.50 -3.49 10.89
C SER A 11 30.73 -4.99 10.65
N ASP A 12 30.51 -5.82 11.67
CA ASP A 12 30.49 -7.27 11.48
C ASP A 12 29.40 -7.70 10.48
N GLN A 13 28.34 -6.89 10.35
CA GLN A 13 27.31 -7.02 9.31
C GLN A 13 27.87 -6.81 7.90
N ASP A 14 28.69 -5.76 7.72
CA ASP A 14 29.30 -5.45 6.43
C ASP A 14 30.28 -6.55 6.01
N ARG A 15 31.00 -7.13 6.98
CA ARG A 15 31.88 -8.29 6.74
C ARG A 15 31.08 -9.52 6.31
N ALA A 16 29.97 -9.82 6.98
CA ALA A 16 29.11 -10.93 6.61
C ALA A 16 28.52 -10.77 5.19
N ILE A 17 28.06 -9.55 4.85
CA ILE A 17 27.56 -9.25 3.49
C ILE A 17 28.67 -9.38 2.46
N LEU A 18 29.88 -8.91 2.77
CA LEU A 18 31.04 -9.07 1.91
C LEU A 18 31.36 -10.56 1.68
N ASP A 19 31.36 -11.37 2.73
CA ASP A 19 31.63 -12.81 2.63
C ASP A 19 30.60 -13.53 1.75
N LEU A 20 29.31 -13.19 1.89
CA LEU A 20 28.24 -13.70 1.01
C LEU A 20 28.48 -13.30 -0.46
N LYS A 21 28.86 -12.04 -0.71
CA LYS A 21 29.17 -11.54 -2.06
C LYS A 21 30.40 -12.24 -2.66
N ILE A 22 31.45 -12.46 -1.85
CA ILE A 22 32.64 -13.22 -2.25
C ILE A 22 32.27 -14.68 -2.60
N GLN A 23 31.42 -15.33 -1.80
CA GLN A 23 30.97 -16.69 -2.06
C GLN A 23 30.17 -16.78 -3.37
N ARG A 24 29.27 -15.83 -3.62
CA ARG A 24 28.54 -15.72 -4.88
C ARG A 24 29.50 -15.61 -6.08
N ASP A 25 30.51 -14.75 -5.99
CA ASP A 25 31.47 -14.55 -7.07
C ASP A 25 32.33 -15.80 -7.31
N LYS A 26 32.71 -16.52 -6.25
CA LYS A 26 33.39 -17.82 -6.34
C LYS A 26 32.51 -18.87 -7.04
N LEU A 27 31.22 -18.93 -6.74
CA LEU A 27 30.28 -19.83 -7.41
C LEU A 27 30.11 -19.47 -8.89
N HIS A 28 30.04 -18.19 -9.26
CA HIS A 28 30.04 -17.79 -10.67
C HIS A 28 31.32 -18.21 -11.41
N GLN A 29 32.49 -18.07 -10.78
CA GLN A 29 33.74 -18.55 -11.36
C GLN A 29 33.76 -20.08 -11.50
N TYR A 30 33.16 -20.80 -10.57
CA TYR A 30 33.02 -22.26 -10.63
C TYR A 30 32.06 -22.69 -11.74
N GLN A 31 30.90 -22.02 -11.86
CA GLN A 31 29.91 -22.22 -12.92
C GLN A 31 30.54 -22.03 -14.31
N LYS A 32 31.31 -20.95 -14.51
CA LYS A 32 32.03 -20.69 -15.76
C LYS A 32 33.03 -21.80 -16.07
N ARG A 33 33.78 -22.27 -15.06
CA ARG A 33 34.73 -23.38 -15.20
C ARG A 33 34.02 -24.67 -15.61
N ILE A 34 32.94 -25.06 -14.94
CA ILE A 34 32.17 -26.27 -15.29
C ILE A 34 31.62 -26.15 -16.71
N THR A 35 31.07 -25.00 -17.09
CA THR A 35 30.51 -24.79 -18.43
C THR A 35 31.55 -25.04 -19.53
N THR A 36 32.78 -24.55 -19.33
CA THR A 36 33.90 -24.81 -20.26
C THR A 36 34.25 -26.30 -20.32
N ILE A 37 34.31 -26.98 -19.16
CA ILE A 37 34.61 -28.42 -19.11
C ILE A 37 33.51 -29.22 -19.80
N THR A 38 32.24 -28.90 -19.55
CA THR A 38 31.08 -29.56 -20.17
C THR A 38 31.09 -29.37 -21.69
N SER A 39 31.41 -28.16 -22.17
CA SER A 39 31.57 -27.89 -23.60
C SER A 39 32.67 -28.78 -24.20
N ARG A 40 33.83 -28.87 -23.55
CA ARG A 40 34.93 -29.74 -23.98
C ARG A 40 34.54 -31.22 -23.98
N GLU A 41 33.79 -31.69 -22.98
CA GLU A 41 33.31 -33.08 -22.95
C GLU A 41 32.31 -33.37 -24.09
N THR A 42 31.52 -32.39 -24.52
CA THR A 42 30.67 -32.56 -25.71
C THR A 42 31.49 -32.72 -26.99
N GLU A 43 32.60 -31.99 -27.12
CA GLU A 43 33.50 -32.09 -28.27
C GLU A 43 34.20 -33.46 -28.28
N ILE A 44 34.76 -33.88 -27.14
CA ILE A 44 35.39 -35.20 -27.00
C ILE A 44 34.39 -36.32 -27.30
N ALA A 45 33.14 -36.19 -26.87
CA ALA A 45 32.09 -37.16 -27.18
C ALA A 45 31.82 -37.23 -28.70
N LYS A 46 31.74 -36.07 -29.38
CA LYS A 46 31.57 -35.98 -30.84
C LYS A 46 32.75 -36.60 -31.59
N GLU A 47 33.98 -36.33 -31.16
CA GLU A 47 35.20 -36.92 -31.73
C GLU A 47 35.22 -38.43 -31.57
N CYS A 48 34.95 -38.94 -30.36
CA CYS A 48 34.91 -40.38 -30.09
C CYS A 48 33.84 -41.11 -30.93
N LEU A 49 32.70 -40.46 -31.20
CA LEU A 49 31.67 -40.98 -32.11
C LEU A 49 32.16 -41.03 -33.56
N ARG A 50 32.86 -40.00 -34.05
CA ARG A 50 33.47 -39.99 -35.39
C ARG A 50 34.54 -41.08 -35.54
N SER A 51 35.32 -41.33 -34.49
CA SER A 51 36.33 -42.40 -34.46
C SER A 51 35.75 -43.81 -34.24
N GLY A 52 34.42 -43.98 -34.16
CA GLY A 52 33.76 -45.27 -33.97
C GLY A 52 33.86 -45.87 -32.55
N ASN A 53 34.48 -45.16 -31.60
CA ASN A 53 34.74 -45.65 -30.25
C ASN A 53 33.55 -45.39 -29.30
N LYS A 54 32.51 -46.21 -29.42
CA LYS A 54 31.26 -46.08 -28.64
C LYS A 54 31.46 -46.09 -27.11
N GLN A 55 32.37 -46.92 -26.58
CA GLN A 55 32.59 -46.99 -25.13
C GLN A 55 33.16 -45.69 -24.54
N LYS A 56 34.12 -45.06 -25.24
CA LYS A 56 34.69 -43.77 -24.82
C LYS A 56 33.67 -42.64 -24.93
N ALA A 57 32.85 -42.65 -25.98
CA ALA A 57 31.76 -41.70 -26.13
C ALA A 57 30.73 -41.80 -24.98
N LEU A 58 30.34 -43.02 -24.59
CA LEU A 58 29.44 -43.23 -23.44
C LEU A 58 30.04 -42.72 -22.13
N LEU A 59 31.34 -42.93 -21.89
CA LEU A 59 32.01 -42.41 -20.70
C LEU A 59 32.01 -40.88 -20.67
N ALA A 60 32.32 -40.23 -21.80
CA ALA A 60 32.28 -38.77 -21.93
C ALA A 60 30.86 -38.22 -21.66
N LEU A 61 29.83 -38.86 -22.20
CA LEU A 61 28.44 -38.46 -21.95
C LEU A 61 28.01 -38.65 -20.48
N ARG A 62 28.50 -39.69 -19.78
CA ARG A 62 28.25 -39.87 -18.35
C ARG A 62 28.90 -38.76 -17.51
N ARG A 63 30.14 -38.38 -17.84
CA ARG A 63 30.82 -37.27 -17.18
C ARG A 63 30.10 -35.94 -17.42
N LYS A 64 29.64 -35.71 -18.66
CA LYS A 64 28.84 -34.54 -19.03
C LYS A 64 27.60 -34.45 -18.17
N LYS A 65 26.82 -35.54 -18.08
CA LYS A 65 25.59 -35.57 -17.28
C LYS A 65 25.86 -35.30 -15.79
N TYR A 66 26.97 -35.82 -15.26
CA TYR A 66 27.38 -35.53 -13.88
C TYR A 66 27.71 -34.04 -13.69
N GLN A 67 28.45 -33.43 -14.61
CA GLN A 67 28.76 -32.00 -14.57
C GLN A 67 27.51 -31.12 -14.70
N GLU A 68 26.57 -31.48 -15.57
CA GLU A 68 25.28 -30.79 -15.68
C GLU A 68 24.49 -30.86 -14.37
N SER A 69 24.54 -32.00 -13.66
CA SER A 69 23.90 -32.12 -12.33
C SER A 69 24.59 -31.25 -11.27
N LEU A 70 25.92 -31.09 -11.33
CA LEU A 70 26.67 -30.20 -10.46
C LEU A 70 26.40 -28.73 -10.76
N LEU A 71 26.25 -28.39 -12.05
CA LEU A 71 25.90 -27.05 -12.50
C LEU A 71 24.50 -26.68 -11.98
N ALA A 72 23.51 -27.57 -12.14
CA ALA A 72 22.16 -27.33 -11.62
C ALA A 72 22.13 -27.12 -10.10
N LYS A 73 22.91 -27.89 -9.33
CA LYS A 73 23.05 -27.68 -7.87
C LYS A 73 23.71 -26.33 -7.56
N THR A 74 24.72 -25.94 -8.34
CA THR A 74 25.42 -24.67 -8.18
C THR A 74 24.46 -23.50 -8.45
N ASP A 75 23.65 -23.59 -9.50
CA ASP A 75 22.65 -22.57 -9.84
C ASP A 75 21.60 -22.42 -8.73
N GLN A 76 21.15 -23.54 -8.14
CA GLN A 76 20.25 -23.52 -7.00
C GLN A 76 20.88 -22.84 -5.78
N GLN A 77 22.14 -23.16 -5.46
CA GLN A 77 22.88 -22.51 -4.37
C GLN A 77 23.08 -21.01 -4.62
N LEU A 78 23.30 -20.62 -5.88
CA LEU A 78 23.48 -19.24 -6.26
C LEU A 78 22.18 -18.44 -6.07
N ALA A 79 21.04 -19.01 -6.48
CA ALA A 79 19.72 -18.43 -6.25
C ALA A 79 19.43 -18.27 -4.75
N GLN A 80 19.79 -19.28 -3.93
CA GLN A 80 19.66 -19.21 -2.47
C GLN A 80 20.52 -18.10 -1.87
N LEU A 81 21.77 -17.94 -2.31
CA LEU A 81 22.64 -16.85 -1.84
C LEU A 81 22.14 -15.47 -2.26
N GLN A 82 21.56 -15.34 -3.46
CA GLN A 82 20.96 -14.08 -3.91
C GLN A 82 19.74 -13.71 -3.06
N ALA A 83 18.85 -14.66 -2.79
CA ALA A 83 17.72 -14.46 -1.90
C ALA A 83 18.18 -14.04 -0.50
N LEU A 84 19.12 -14.78 0.10
CA LEU A 84 19.66 -14.46 1.42
C LEU A 84 20.32 -13.06 1.47
N THR A 85 21.05 -12.67 0.43
CA THR A 85 21.66 -11.34 0.36
C THR A 85 20.58 -10.24 0.32
N SER A 86 19.53 -10.44 -0.50
CA SER A 86 18.40 -9.52 -0.57
C SER A 86 17.66 -9.43 0.76
N ASP A 87 17.44 -10.54 1.43
CA ASP A 87 16.78 -10.59 2.74
C ASP A 87 17.58 -9.84 3.81
N VAL A 88 18.91 -9.99 3.82
CA VAL A 88 19.79 -9.26 4.73
C VAL A 88 19.78 -7.77 4.43
N GLU A 89 19.87 -7.35 3.17
CA GLU A 89 19.78 -5.95 2.77
C GLU A 89 18.43 -5.34 3.16
N PHE A 90 17.34 -6.09 3.00
CA PHE A 90 16.01 -5.66 3.43
C PHE A 90 15.89 -5.56 4.96
N ALA A 91 16.47 -6.49 5.71
CA ALA A 91 16.50 -6.44 7.17
C ALA A 91 17.29 -5.24 7.71
N LEU A 92 18.36 -4.83 7.02
CA LEU A 92 19.10 -3.61 7.35
C LEU A 92 18.22 -2.36 7.18
N VAL A 93 17.48 -2.27 6.08
CA VAL A 93 16.54 -1.15 5.87
C VAL A 93 15.44 -1.15 6.93
N GLN A 94 14.88 -2.31 7.26
CA GLN A 94 13.88 -2.43 8.33
C GLN A 94 14.39 -1.95 9.68
N LYS A 95 15.64 -2.26 10.03
CA LYS A 95 16.29 -1.76 11.25
C LYS A 95 16.33 -0.23 11.27
N ASP A 96 16.71 0.39 10.15
CA ASP A 96 16.80 1.85 10.06
C ASP A 96 15.41 2.51 10.15
N VAL A 97 14.40 1.92 9.51
CA VAL A 97 12.99 2.35 9.64
C VAL A 97 12.53 2.27 11.10
N LEU A 98 12.83 1.17 11.78
CA LEU A 98 12.47 0.98 13.18
C LEU A 98 13.17 2.00 14.09
N PHE A 99 14.43 2.32 13.83
CA PHE A 99 15.15 3.37 14.56
C PHE A 99 14.56 4.76 14.30
N GLY A 100 14.12 5.04 13.07
CA GLY A 100 13.39 6.27 12.72
C GLY A 100 12.05 6.38 13.44
N LEU A 101 11.28 5.29 13.51
CA LEU A 101 10.01 5.24 14.25
C LEU A 101 10.21 5.45 15.76
N GLN A 102 11.27 4.86 16.34
CA GLN A 102 11.61 5.05 17.75
C GLN A 102 11.94 6.52 18.05
N GLN A 103 12.74 7.17 17.20
CA GLN A 103 13.04 8.60 17.34
C GLN A 103 11.79 9.46 17.17
N GLY A 104 10.98 9.20 16.14
CA GLY A 104 9.72 9.92 15.92
C GLY A 104 8.78 9.79 17.11
N THR A 105 8.67 8.59 17.68
CA THR A 105 7.87 8.34 18.90
C THR A 105 8.43 9.09 20.10
N ALA A 106 9.75 9.16 20.26
CA ALA A 106 10.37 9.92 21.34
C ALA A 106 10.08 11.42 21.20
N VAL A 107 10.20 11.98 19.99
CA VAL A 107 9.87 13.39 19.71
C VAL A 107 8.38 13.66 19.99
N LEU A 108 7.48 12.78 19.55
CA LEU A 108 6.04 12.91 19.84
C LEU A 108 5.75 12.90 21.34
N LYS A 109 6.45 12.06 22.12
CA LYS A 109 6.32 12.05 23.58
C LYS A 109 6.77 13.36 24.22
N GLU A 110 7.87 13.93 23.76
CA GLU A 110 8.33 15.24 24.24
C GLU A 110 7.33 16.35 23.87
N ILE A 111 6.81 16.37 22.63
CA ILE A 111 5.77 17.32 22.22
C ILE A 111 4.51 17.17 23.08
N HIS A 112 4.06 15.94 23.34
CA HIS A 112 2.91 15.69 24.19
C HIS A 112 3.15 16.19 25.62
N LYS A 113 4.37 16.04 26.14
CA LYS A 113 4.77 16.54 27.45
C LYS A 113 4.80 18.08 27.49
N GLU A 114 5.30 18.73 26.45
CA GLU A 114 5.31 20.20 26.31
C GLU A 114 3.91 20.79 26.13
N MET A 115 3.01 20.10 25.42
CA MET A 115 1.60 20.48 25.28
C MET A 115 0.78 20.28 26.56
N GLY A 116 1.39 19.81 27.65
CA GLY A 116 0.80 19.66 28.98
C GLY A 116 0.30 18.25 29.31
N GLY A 117 0.72 17.25 28.53
CA GLY A 117 0.50 15.84 28.83
C GLY A 117 -0.98 15.43 28.87
N LEU A 118 -1.27 14.39 29.64
CA LEU A 118 -2.65 13.99 29.94
C LEU A 118 -3.38 15.06 30.76
N ASP A 119 -2.68 15.71 31.69
CA ASP A 119 -3.28 16.64 32.65
C ASP A 119 -3.97 17.84 31.98
N LYS A 120 -3.38 18.43 30.93
CA LYS A 120 -4.06 19.51 30.17
C LYS A 120 -5.23 19.00 29.34
N VAL A 121 -5.16 17.78 28.82
CA VAL A 121 -6.26 17.17 28.07
C VAL A 121 -7.43 16.86 29.00
N GLU A 122 -7.14 16.34 30.20
CA GLU A 122 -8.12 16.08 31.26
C GLU A 122 -8.76 17.38 31.75
N MET A 123 -7.97 18.43 31.98
CA MET A 123 -8.46 19.77 32.35
C MET A 123 -9.37 20.39 31.28
N ILE A 124 -9.01 20.30 29.99
CA ILE A 124 -9.87 20.82 28.90
C ILE A 124 -11.18 20.02 28.80
N LEU A 125 -11.15 18.72 29.05
CA LEU A 125 -12.36 17.90 29.06
C LEU A 125 -13.26 18.22 30.25
N GLU A 126 -12.67 18.46 31.42
CA GLU A 126 -13.39 18.86 32.63
C GLU A 126 -14.00 20.26 32.47
N GLU A 127 -13.23 21.26 32.01
CA GLU A 127 -13.73 22.61 31.70
C GLU A 127 -14.85 22.59 30.64
N SER A 128 -14.74 21.72 29.63
CA SER A 128 -15.78 21.56 28.61
C SER A 128 -17.06 20.92 29.17
N ALA A 129 -16.91 19.91 30.04
CA ALA A 129 -18.04 19.27 30.71
C ALA A 129 -18.76 20.22 31.68
N GLU A 130 -18.00 21.03 32.43
CA GLU A 130 -18.54 22.08 33.30
C GLU A 130 -19.25 23.18 32.49
N ALA A 131 -18.67 23.64 31.39
CA ALA A 131 -19.30 24.62 30.51
C ALA A 131 -20.61 24.09 29.90
N GLN A 132 -20.66 22.82 29.51
CA GLN A 132 -21.88 22.18 29.04
C GLN A 132 -22.94 22.05 30.14
N ALA A 133 -22.54 21.69 31.37
CA ALA A 133 -23.43 21.61 32.51
C ALA A 133 -24.00 23.00 32.87
N TYR A 134 -23.16 24.03 32.86
CA TYR A 134 -23.58 25.42 33.09
C TYR A 134 -24.54 25.92 32.01
N GLN A 135 -24.25 25.64 30.74
CA GLN A 135 -25.16 25.97 29.64
C GLN A 135 -26.50 25.26 29.81
N LYS A 136 -26.49 24.00 30.26
CA LYS A 136 -27.72 23.24 30.52
C LYS A 136 -28.51 23.83 31.70
N GLU A 137 -27.84 24.22 32.77
CA GLU A 137 -28.47 24.90 33.91
C GLU A 137 -29.08 26.25 33.50
N ILE A 138 -28.39 27.03 32.65
CA ILE A 138 -28.94 28.25 32.06
C ILE A 138 -30.19 27.93 31.24
N ASN A 139 -30.13 26.92 30.37
CA ASN A 139 -31.28 26.52 29.55
C ASN A 139 -32.46 26.08 30.42
N ASP A 140 -32.22 25.29 31.47
CA ASP A 140 -33.25 24.84 32.41
C ASP A 140 -33.84 26.01 33.22
N MET A 141 -33.02 27.00 33.59
CA MET A 141 -33.47 28.23 34.25
C MET A 141 -34.27 29.16 33.32
N LEU A 142 -33.93 29.24 32.03
CA LEU A 142 -34.71 29.99 31.05
C LEU A 142 -36.05 29.31 30.79
N ALA A 143 -36.05 27.99 30.54
CA ALA A 143 -37.26 27.20 30.33
C ALA A 143 -38.20 27.23 31.55
N GLY A 144 -37.66 27.27 32.77
CA GLY A 144 -38.47 27.37 33.99
C GLY A 144 -39.05 28.76 34.27
N LYS A 145 -38.66 29.80 33.52
CA LYS A 145 -39.09 31.21 33.73
C LYS A 145 -39.90 31.80 32.59
N MET A 146 -39.90 31.19 31.41
CA MET A 146 -40.74 31.63 30.29
C MET A 146 -42.19 31.16 30.48
N SER A 147 -43.14 32.02 30.16
CA SER A 147 -44.54 31.63 30.01
C SER A 147 -44.72 30.90 28.67
N ASN A 148 -45.73 30.04 28.54
CA ASN A 148 -46.05 29.41 27.25
C ASN A 148 -46.30 30.46 26.14
N GLU A 149 -46.84 31.63 26.50
CA GLU A 149 -47.03 32.75 25.55
C GLU A 149 -45.70 33.37 25.08
N ASP A 150 -44.68 33.39 25.95
CA ASP A 150 -43.34 33.88 25.58
C ASP A 150 -42.59 32.85 24.71
N GLU A 151 -42.84 31.55 24.93
CA GLU A 151 -42.29 30.47 24.10
C GLU A 151 -42.89 30.49 22.69
N ASP A 152 -44.21 30.70 22.58
CA ASP A 152 -44.91 30.85 21.30
C ASP A 152 -44.40 32.07 20.50
N GLU A 153 -44.15 33.22 21.17
CA GLU A 153 -43.60 34.42 20.49
C GLU A 153 -42.17 34.21 19.98
N VAL A 154 -41.34 33.46 20.73
CA VAL A 154 -39.98 33.10 20.30
C VAL A 154 -40.00 32.08 19.14
N GLU A 155 -40.94 31.14 19.14
CA GLU A 155 -41.11 30.18 18.04
C GLU A 155 -41.56 30.90 16.76
N ASP A 156 -42.49 31.86 16.87
CA ASP A 156 -42.91 32.72 15.76
C ASP A 156 -41.74 33.56 15.20
N GLU A 157 -40.89 34.13 16.06
CA GLU A 157 -39.71 34.90 15.63
C GLU A 157 -38.66 34.00 14.95
N LEU A 158 -38.47 32.78 15.46
CA LEU A 158 -37.59 31.78 14.86
C LEU A 158 -38.08 31.37 13.47
N GLU A 159 -39.38 31.08 13.32
CA GLU A 159 -39.98 30.75 12.02
C GLU A 159 -39.82 31.89 11.01
N ALA A 160 -39.97 33.14 11.45
CA ALA A 160 -39.74 34.31 10.61
C ALA A 160 -38.27 34.40 10.13
N MET A 161 -37.31 34.21 11.04
CA MET A 161 -35.88 34.18 10.69
C MET A 161 -35.52 33.02 9.76
N GLU A 162 -36.10 31.83 9.97
CA GLU A 162 -35.90 30.69 9.09
C GLU A 162 -36.45 30.96 7.69
N GLN A 163 -37.66 31.52 7.58
CA GLN A 163 -38.25 31.92 6.30
C GLN A 163 -37.42 32.99 5.58
N GLU A 164 -36.85 33.95 6.31
CA GLU A 164 -35.92 34.94 5.75
C GLU A 164 -34.61 34.29 5.29
N ALA A 165 -34.05 33.36 6.05
CA ALA A 165 -32.86 32.60 5.68
C ALA A 165 -33.09 31.69 4.45
N LEU A 166 -34.25 31.04 4.37
CA LEU A 166 -34.70 30.25 3.22
C LEU A 166 -34.96 31.11 1.97
N ARG A 167 -35.51 32.33 2.15
CA ARG A 167 -35.63 33.32 1.07
C ARG A 167 -34.27 33.81 0.60
N ALA A 168 -33.32 34.02 1.50
CA ALA A 168 -31.94 34.39 1.18
C ALA A 168 -31.16 33.24 0.50
N GLN A 169 -31.47 31.98 0.83
CA GLN A 169 -30.92 30.78 0.16
C GLN A 169 -31.67 30.39 -1.13
N GLY A 170 -32.71 31.13 -1.53
CA GLY A 170 -33.30 31.01 -2.86
C GLY A 170 -34.21 29.79 -3.09
N VAL A 171 -34.94 29.31 -2.07
CA VAL A 171 -35.97 28.28 -2.26
C VAL A 171 -37.37 28.90 -2.39
N GLN A 172 -37.52 29.82 -3.34
CA GLN A 172 -38.81 30.03 -4.00
C GLN A 172 -38.75 29.27 -5.32
N ASN A 173 -39.17 28.00 -5.32
CA ASN A 173 -39.63 27.27 -6.51
C ASN A 173 -40.04 25.83 -6.11
N LEU A 174 -41.27 25.65 -5.63
CA LEU A 174 -42.03 24.53 -6.15
C LEU A 174 -42.90 25.10 -7.28
N PRO A 175 -42.58 24.80 -8.56
CA PRO A 175 -43.47 25.14 -9.65
C PRO A 175 -44.74 24.30 -9.52
N ASP A 176 -45.88 24.97 -9.63
CA ASP A 176 -47.17 24.34 -9.84
C ASP A 176 -47.06 23.34 -11.00
N ALA A 177 -47.50 22.10 -10.78
CA ALA A 177 -47.31 21.02 -11.74
C ALA A 177 -47.94 21.41 -13.09
N PRO A 178 -47.23 21.26 -14.22
CA PRO A 178 -47.78 21.66 -15.51
C PRO A 178 -48.99 20.78 -15.82
N ARG A 179 -50.16 21.42 -15.95
CA ARG A 179 -51.38 20.79 -16.45
C ARG A 179 -51.17 20.49 -17.94
N ILE A 180 -50.63 19.30 -18.23
CA ILE A 180 -50.42 18.84 -19.61
C ILE A 180 -51.80 18.75 -20.28
N THR A 181 -52.00 19.64 -21.25
CA THR A 181 -53.11 19.62 -22.19
C THR A 181 -53.10 18.31 -22.95
N THR A 182 -54.24 17.62 -22.98
CA THR A 182 -54.51 16.48 -23.86
C THR A 182 -54.34 16.91 -25.32
N GLY A 183 -53.20 16.60 -25.91
CA GLY A 183 -52.90 16.79 -27.33
C GLY A 183 -52.02 15.64 -27.80
N GLU A 184 -52.45 14.96 -28.86
CA GLU A 184 -51.97 13.67 -29.36
C GLU A 184 -50.43 13.59 -29.49
N LEU A 185 -49.85 12.55 -28.90
CA LEU A 185 -48.46 12.15 -29.13
C LEU A 185 -48.35 11.44 -30.49
N PRO A 186 -47.28 11.66 -31.27
CA PRO A 186 -47.06 10.98 -32.54
C PRO A 186 -46.84 9.47 -32.32
N ASP A 187 -47.41 8.66 -33.22
CA ASP A 187 -47.50 7.21 -33.10
C ASP A 187 -46.11 6.55 -33.09
N ALA A 188 -45.87 5.69 -32.08
CA ALA A 188 -44.59 5.02 -31.91
C ALA A 188 -44.47 3.85 -32.90
N PRO A 189 -43.29 3.59 -33.50
CA PRO A 189 -43.12 2.49 -34.46
C PRO A 189 -43.43 1.13 -33.82
N GLN A 190 -44.43 0.41 -34.37
CA GLN A 190 -44.89 -0.89 -33.83
C GLN A 190 -44.08 -2.13 -34.25
N GLU A 191 -42.97 -2.00 -34.99
CA GLU A 191 -42.16 -3.18 -35.32
C GLU A 191 -41.36 -3.65 -34.10
N SER A 192 -41.78 -4.79 -33.54
CA SER A 192 -41.09 -5.43 -32.43
C SER A 192 -39.69 -5.94 -32.86
N PRO A 193 -38.69 -5.96 -31.95
CA PRO A 193 -37.32 -6.36 -32.27
C PRO A 193 -37.18 -7.75 -32.90
N ALA A 194 -38.18 -8.63 -32.72
CA ALA A 194 -38.19 -9.98 -33.27
C ALA A 194 -38.36 -10.01 -34.80
N GLU A 195 -39.12 -9.08 -35.40
CA GLU A 195 -39.33 -9.03 -36.85
C GLU A 195 -38.13 -8.46 -37.61
N LYS A 196 -37.43 -7.48 -37.01
CA LYS A 196 -36.16 -6.95 -37.54
C LYS A 196 -35.07 -8.01 -37.62
N ILE A 197 -35.08 -9.00 -36.73
CA ILE A 197 -34.08 -10.09 -36.72
C ILE A 197 -34.37 -11.12 -37.82
N LYS A 198 -35.64 -11.34 -38.19
CA LYS A 198 -35.99 -12.24 -39.31
C LYS A 198 -35.59 -11.68 -40.67
N ARG A 199 -35.81 -10.38 -40.92
CA ARG A 199 -35.42 -9.72 -42.18
C ARG A 199 -33.92 -9.64 -42.43
N ARG A 200 -33.09 -9.82 -41.39
CA ARG A 200 -31.62 -9.77 -41.50
C ARG A 200 -30.99 -11.16 -41.70
N ARG A 201 -31.80 -12.22 -41.72
CA ARG A 201 -31.39 -13.62 -41.88
C ARG A 201 -31.92 -14.28 -43.16
N GLU A 202 -32.67 -13.54 -43.97
CA GLU A 202 -32.84 -13.82 -45.41
C GLU A 202 -31.79 -13.03 -46.21
#